data_AF-A0A8T4VX29-F1
#
_entry.id   AF-A0A8T4VX29-F1
#
_cell.length_a   1.000
_cell.length_b   1.000
_cell.length_c   1.000
_cell.angle_alpha   90.00
_cell.angle_beta   90.00
_cell.angle_gamma   90.00
#
_symmetry.space_group_name_H-M   'P 1'
#
loop_
_entity.id
_entity.type
_entity.pdbx_description
1 polymer ?
#
loop_
_entity_poly.entity_id
_entity_poly.type
_entity_poly.pdbx_seq_one_letter_code
_entity_poly.pdbx_strand_id
1 'polypeptide(L)'
;MMIEALLVVTVASAVAVMFADEEIAGRLAFWLSLLPLAGALLMFLGFDGSGNALLGGDIAYQTQADWISLGDLSVGYHVGVDGIGLSLVVLTTVLMSLAILSAWTPIDERQSQFYGLMLFMEASLIGVFTALDFLAWFVAWEFVLVPMYFLIAIWGGPRRKYAAIKFFVYTNVASLVMFIGFIALVFGLPVNSLDLPTITQSLHAGELGSLAGIQPGTLKAVAFIAMFAGFAVKVPMVPFHTWLPDAHVEAPTPVSVILAGVLLKMGTYAMLRFNFTMLSDQAIEFAIPIALFAVISVIYGAMLALAQQDLKRIVAYSSISSMGYVLIGLVAYNLYGLGGATFQMVAHGLISGLMFMSVGVIYNVAHTRMVGDLSGIADRMPLTATVFTAAAFGYMGLPLMAGFAGEL
;
A
#
# COMPACT_ATOMS: atom_id res chain seq x y z
N MET A 1 -5.82 0.37 23.81
CA MET A 1 -6.74 0.66 22.70
C MET A 1 -6.33 1.91 21.93
N MET A 2 -5.10 1.98 21.41
CA MET A 2 -4.64 3.16 20.66
C MET A 2 -5.01 3.04 19.17
N ILE A 3 -4.88 1.85 18.60
CA ILE A 3 -5.21 1.56 17.19
C ILE A 3 -6.71 1.78 16.94
N GLU A 4 -7.56 1.36 17.87
CA GLU A 4 -9.00 1.50 17.78
C GLU A 4 -9.41 2.97 17.88
N ALA A 5 -8.80 3.73 18.81
CA ALA A 5 -9.01 5.16 18.89
C ALA A 5 -8.60 5.84 17.57
N LEU A 6 -7.46 5.44 16.99
CA LEU A 6 -6.98 5.92 15.70
C LEU A 6 -8.01 5.66 14.58
N LEU A 7 -8.46 4.41 14.43
CA LEU A 7 -9.45 4.01 13.44
C LEU A 7 -10.78 4.74 13.61
N VAL A 8 -11.30 4.80 14.84
CA VAL A 8 -12.57 5.47 15.15
C VAL A 8 -12.48 6.96 14.86
N VAL A 9 -11.40 7.63 15.26
CA VAL A 9 -11.20 9.06 14.98
C VAL A 9 -11.11 9.30 13.48
N THR A 10 -10.38 8.48 12.71
CA THR A 10 -10.27 8.64 11.26
C THR A 10 -11.62 8.44 10.57
N VAL A 11 -12.39 7.40 10.95
CA VAL A 11 -13.73 7.15 10.39
C VAL A 11 -14.71 8.25 10.78
N ALA A 12 -14.73 8.68 12.04
CA ALA A 12 -15.57 9.78 12.49
C ALA A 12 -15.24 11.08 11.75
N SER A 13 -13.94 11.32 11.50
CA SER A 13 -13.48 12.46 10.70
C SER A 13 -13.97 12.38 9.26
N ALA A 14 -13.88 11.20 8.63
CA ALA A 14 -14.38 10.97 7.29
C ALA A 14 -15.89 11.25 7.18
N VAL A 15 -16.67 10.75 8.14
CA VAL A 15 -18.12 10.98 8.23
C VAL A 15 -18.42 12.46 8.45
N ALA A 16 -17.74 13.12 9.38
CA ALA A 16 -17.96 14.55 9.66
C ALA A 16 -17.70 15.41 8.41
N VAL A 17 -16.64 15.11 7.65
CA VAL A 17 -16.29 15.83 6.43
C VAL A 17 -17.27 15.54 5.29
N MET A 18 -17.80 14.32 5.16
CA MET A 18 -18.81 13.95 4.16
C MET A 18 -20.09 14.79 4.26
N PHE A 19 -20.41 15.28 5.45
CA PHE A 19 -21.61 16.08 5.73
C PHE A 19 -21.30 17.56 6.00
N ALA A 20 -20.05 17.98 5.84
CA ALA A 20 -19.65 19.37 6.02
C ALA A 20 -20.03 20.22 4.81
N ASP A 21 -20.18 21.54 5.03
CA ASP A 21 -20.35 22.49 3.94
C ASP A 21 -19.13 22.48 3.01
N GLU A 22 -19.39 22.58 1.70
CA GLU A 22 -18.37 22.46 0.65
C GLU A 22 -17.21 23.46 0.82
N GLU A 23 -17.51 24.68 1.29
CA GLU A 23 -16.51 25.74 1.47
C GLU A 23 -15.51 25.47 2.60
N ILE A 24 -15.91 24.70 3.63
CA ILE A 24 -15.07 24.41 4.78
C ILE A 24 -14.47 23.00 4.73
N ALA A 25 -15.02 22.12 3.90
CA ALA A 25 -14.68 20.70 3.85
C ALA A 25 -13.16 20.44 3.77
N GLY A 26 -12.45 21.13 2.87
CA GLY A 26 -11.01 20.95 2.72
C GLY A 26 -10.18 21.35 3.94
N ARG A 27 -10.56 22.44 4.61
CA ARG A 27 -9.88 22.89 5.85
C ARG A 27 -10.22 21.98 7.02
N LEU A 28 -11.48 21.60 7.15
CA LEU A 28 -11.94 20.67 8.17
C LEU A 28 -11.22 19.33 8.04
N ALA A 29 -11.16 18.77 6.83
CA ALA A 29 -10.49 17.51 6.56
C ALA A 29 -9.00 17.55 6.91
N PHE A 30 -8.30 18.64 6.58
CA PHE A 30 -6.89 18.81 6.95
C PHE A 30 -6.69 18.81 8.46
N TRP A 31 -7.48 19.60 9.20
CA TRP A 31 -7.35 19.65 10.66
C TRP A 31 -7.69 18.31 11.31
N LEU A 32 -8.71 17.62 10.81
CA LEU A 32 -9.10 16.32 11.31
C LEU A 32 -8.08 15.22 10.95
N SER A 33 -7.40 15.30 9.81
CA SER A 33 -6.33 14.35 9.44
C SER A 33 -5.08 14.49 10.31
N LEU A 34 -4.89 15.64 10.98
CA LEU A 34 -3.81 15.80 11.96
C LEU A 34 -4.03 14.97 13.24
N LEU A 35 -5.28 14.58 13.54
CA LEU A 35 -5.57 13.74 14.70
C LEU A 35 -4.98 12.33 14.56
N PRO A 36 -5.24 11.57 13.48
CA PRO A 36 -4.57 10.29 13.30
C PRO A 36 -3.07 10.43 13.06
N LEU A 37 -2.59 11.51 12.43
CA LEU A 37 -1.16 11.77 12.36
C LEU A 37 -0.51 11.92 13.75
N ALA A 38 -1.10 12.72 14.63
CA ALA A 38 -0.61 12.86 16.00
C ALA A 38 -0.66 11.52 16.75
N GLY A 39 -1.76 10.77 16.62
CA GLY A 39 -1.89 9.43 17.20
C GLY A 39 -0.80 8.46 16.73
N ALA A 40 -0.55 8.40 15.42
CA ALA A 40 0.49 7.55 14.83
C ALA A 40 1.90 7.97 15.28
N LEU A 41 2.20 9.27 15.38
CA LEU A 41 3.48 9.76 15.88
C LEU A 41 3.68 9.47 17.38
N LEU A 42 2.64 9.60 18.20
CA LEU A 42 2.68 9.21 19.60
C LEU A 42 2.92 7.69 19.73
N MET A 43 2.24 6.89 18.91
CA MET A 43 2.48 5.45 18.85
C MET A 43 3.93 5.13 18.48
N PHE A 44 4.50 5.87 17.53
CA PHE A 44 5.88 5.70 17.09
C PHE A 44 6.89 6.06 18.18
N LEU A 45 6.69 7.18 18.89
CA LEU A 45 7.57 7.60 19.97
C LEU A 45 7.49 6.70 21.20
N GLY A 46 6.33 6.08 21.44
CA GLY A 46 6.10 5.14 22.54
C GLY A 46 6.26 3.67 22.13
N PHE A 47 6.78 3.37 20.94
CA PHE A 47 6.85 2.00 20.44
C PHE A 47 7.81 1.14 21.27
N ASP A 48 7.29 0.05 21.82
CA ASP A 48 8.00 -0.90 22.68
C ASP A 48 7.96 -2.36 22.15
N GLY A 49 7.39 -2.55 20.95
CA GLY A 49 7.27 -3.85 20.31
C GLY A 49 8.61 -4.40 19.81
N SER A 50 8.70 -5.72 19.68
CA SER A 50 9.92 -6.41 19.27
C SER A 50 9.61 -7.62 18.39
N GLY A 51 10.54 -8.02 17.52
CA GLY A 51 10.36 -9.18 16.65
C GLY A 51 9.28 -9.00 15.56
N ASN A 52 8.73 -10.12 15.10
CA ASN A 52 7.72 -10.17 14.02
C ASN A 52 6.36 -10.58 14.59
N ALA A 53 5.32 -9.80 14.29
CA ALA A 53 3.97 -10.03 14.81
C ALA A 53 3.38 -11.43 14.49
N LEU A 54 3.85 -12.11 13.44
CA LEU A 54 3.39 -13.46 13.08
C LEU A 54 4.24 -14.59 13.68
N LEU A 55 5.44 -14.29 14.18
CA LEU A 55 6.42 -15.28 14.62
C LEU A 55 6.71 -15.20 16.13
N GLY A 56 5.73 -14.76 16.92
CA GLY A 56 5.84 -14.70 18.39
C GLY A 56 6.67 -13.53 18.92
N GLY A 57 6.79 -12.44 18.16
CA GLY A 57 7.32 -11.18 18.67
C GLY A 57 6.38 -10.48 19.65
N ASP A 58 6.90 -9.48 20.37
CA ASP A 58 6.10 -8.62 21.25
C ASP A 58 5.33 -7.61 20.41
N ILE A 59 4.02 -7.83 20.29
CA ILE A 59 3.13 -7.00 19.48
C ILE A 59 2.77 -5.73 20.26
N ALA A 60 3.12 -4.55 19.74
CA ALA A 60 2.80 -3.29 20.38
C ALA A 60 1.34 -2.88 20.14
N TYR A 61 0.77 -2.18 21.12
CA TYR A 61 -0.61 -1.66 21.08
C TYR A 61 -1.68 -2.72 20.76
N GLN A 62 -1.42 -3.98 21.15
CA GLN A 62 -2.25 -5.12 20.83
C GLN A 62 -3.60 -5.08 21.55
N THR A 63 -4.66 -5.41 20.83
CA THR A 63 -5.96 -5.76 21.40
C THR A 63 -6.46 -7.02 20.71
N GLN A 64 -6.90 -7.99 21.51
CA GLN A 64 -7.49 -9.23 21.02
C GLN A 64 -8.83 -9.44 21.73
N ALA A 65 -9.89 -9.60 20.96
CA ALA A 65 -11.24 -9.89 21.45
C ALA A 65 -11.95 -10.86 20.50
N ASP A 66 -12.86 -11.67 21.02
CA ASP A 66 -13.75 -12.47 20.16
C ASP A 66 -14.78 -11.56 19.50
N TRP A 67 -15.01 -11.73 18.19
CA TRP A 67 -15.94 -10.89 17.43
C TRP A 67 -17.17 -11.65 16.95
N ILE A 68 -17.00 -12.68 16.13
CA ILE A 68 -18.09 -13.46 15.53
C ILE A 68 -17.70 -14.93 15.50
N SER A 69 -18.61 -15.82 15.90
CA SER A 69 -18.45 -17.27 15.70
C SER A 69 -19.27 -17.71 14.50
N LEU A 70 -18.62 -18.28 13.49
CA LEU A 70 -19.23 -18.82 12.27
C LEU A 70 -19.18 -20.36 12.32
N GLY A 71 -20.13 -20.96 13.04
CA GLY A 71 -20.07 -22.40 13.34
C GLY A 71 -18.86 -22.68 14.24
N ASP A 72 -17.98 -23.58 13.81
CA ASP A 72 -16.75 -23.90 14.54
C ASP A 72 -15.65 -22.85 14.34
N LEU A 73 -15.72 -22.01 13.30
CA LEU A 73 -14.70 -20.99 13.00
C LEU A 73 -14.89 -19.77 13.90
N SER A 74 -13.89 -19.45 14.72
CA SER A 74 -13.84 -18.20 15.47
C SER A 74 -13.22 -17.08 14.63
N VAL A 75 -13.92 -15.96 14.51
CA VAL A 75 -13.40 -14.72 13.95
C VAL A 75 -13.12 -13.76 15.10
N GLY A 76 -11.86 -13.39 15.26
CA GLY A 76 -11.43 -12.44 16.28
C GLY A 76 -11.38 -11.01 15.75
N TYR A 77 -11.40 -10.06 16.67
CA TYR A 77 -10.83 -8.74 16.48
C TYR A 77 -9.44 -8.74 17.08
N HIS A 78 -8.43 -9.06 16.27
CA HIS A 78 -7.02 -8.97 16.65
C HIS A 78 -6.36 -7.84 15.87
N VAL A 79 -5.94 -6.79 16.59
CA VAL A 79 -5.14 -5.69 16.05
C VAL A 79 -3.87 -5.52 16.87
N GLY A 80 -2.82 -5.03 16.21
CA GLY A 80 -1.52 -4.79 16.81
C GLY A 80 -0.51 -4.38 15.74
N VAL A 81 0.63 -3.84 16.16
CA VAL A 81 1.69 -3.43 15.23
C VAL A 81 3.05 -3.93 15.69
N ASP A 82 3.87 -4.33 14.72
CA ASP A 82 5.31 -4.39 14.87
C ASP A 82 5.96 -3.20 14.15
N GLY A 83 7.30 -3.16 14.11
CA GLY A 83 8.04 -2.03 13.57
C GLY A 83 7.72 -1.71 12.11
N ILE A 84 7.37 -2.73 11.31
CA ILE A 84 7.06 -2.55 9.88
C ILE A 84 5.65 -1.99 9.74
N GLY A 85 4.67 -2.60 10.41
CA GLY A 85 3.28 -2.13 10.37
C GLY A 85 3.17 -0.67 10.84
N LEU A 86 3.80 -0.33 11.97
CA LEU A 86 3.77 1.02 12.52
C LEU A 86 4.42 2.05 11.59
N SER A 87 5.55 1.73 10.96
CA SER A 87 6.21 2.63 10.01
C SER A 87 5.31 2.99 8.83
N LEU A 88 4.52 2.02 8.34
CA LEU A 88 3.57 2.23 7.26
C LEU A 88 2.30 2.99 7.72
N VAL A 89 1.86 2.82 8.97
CA VAL A 89 0.81 3.66 9.58
C VAL A 89 1.27 5.13 9.65
N VAL A 90 2.48 5.40 10.13
CA VAL A 90 3.03 6.76 10.17
C VAL A 90 3.14 7.35 8.77
N LEU A 91 3.69 6.60 7.82
CA LEU A 91 3.76 7.02 6.41
C LEU A 91 2.37 7.38 5.85
N THR A 92 1.37 6.56 6.16
CA THR A 92 -0.01 6.75 5.70
C THR A 92 -0.57 8.08 6.19
N THR A 93 -0.49 8.33 7.50
CA THR A 93 -1.07 9.54 8.11
C THR A 93 -0.35 10.82 7.68
N VAL A 94 0.98 10.76 7.51
CA VAL A 94 1.79 11.87 6.99
C VAL A 94 1.38 12.20 5.56
N LEU A 95 1.38 11.19 4.67
CA LEU A 95 1.04 11.41 3.26
C LEU A 95 -0.42 11.77 3.07
N MET A 96 -1.34 11.28 3.90
CA MET A 96 -2.76 11.67 3.84
C MET A 96 -2.95 13.15 4.13
N SER A 97 -2.35 13.64 5.21
CA SER A 97 -2.44 15.06 5.58
C SER A 97 -1.85 15.97 4.48
N LEU A 98 -0.72 15.57 3.90
CA LEU A 98 -0.11 16.31 2.79
C LEU A 98 -0.91 16.20 1.49
N ALA A 99 -1.51 15.04 1.19
CA ALA A 99 -2.36 14.86 0.03
C ALA A 99 -3.60 15.74 0.13
N ILE A 100 -4.28 15.77 1.28
CA ILE A 100 -5.42 16.65 1.54
C ILE A 100 -5.02 18.11 1.34
N LEU A 101 -3.87 18.54 1.88
CA LEU A 101 -3.37 19.89 1.68
C LEU A 101 -3.13 20.20 0.19
N SER A 102 -2.56 19.26 -0.56
CA SER A 102 -2.32 19.41 -2.00
C SER A 102 -3.60 19.45 -2.85
N ALA A 103 -4.75 19.07 -2.28
CA ALA A 103 -6.03 19.02 -2.98
C ALA A 103 -6.82 20.34 -2.93
N TRP A 104 -6.44 21.29 -2.07
CA TRP A 104 -7.17 22.55 -1.89
C TRP A 104 -7.29 23.42 -3.14
N THR A 105 -6.33 23.31 -4.07
CA THR A 105 -6.36 24.04 -5.34
C THR A 105 -7.08 23.27 -6.46
N PRO A 106 -6.79 21.98 -6.71
CA PRO A 106 -7.39 21.26 -7.83
C PRO A 106 -8.80 20.72 -7.59
N ILE A 107 -9.32 20.72 -6.36
CA ILE A 107 -10.65 20.18 -6.03
C ILE A 107 -11.58 21.31 -5.61
N ASP A 108 -12.52 21.66 -6.49
CA ASP A 108 -13.49 22.75 -6.33
C ASP A 108 -14.95 22.26 -6.30
N GLU A 109 -15.24 21.08 -6.85
CA GLU A 109 -16.57 20.45 -6.84
C GLU A 109 -16.66 19.26 -5.86
N ARG A 110 -17.80 19.14 -5.17
CA ARG A 110 -18.11 17.98 -4.29
C ARG A 110 -16.98 17.73 -3.27
N GLN A 111 -16.43 18.81 -2.74
CA GLN A 111 -15.27 18.82 -1.85
C GLN A 111 -15.52 17.95 -0.62
N SER A 112 -16.68 18.08 0.03
CA SER A 112 -17.10 17.28 1.18
C SER A 112 -16.96 15.78 0.91
N GLN A 113 -17.44 15.30 -0.24
CA GLN A 113 -17.33 13.90 -0.62
C GLN A 113 -15.90 13.50 -0.99
N PHE A 114 -15.15 14.35 -1.70
CA PHE A 114 -13.75 14.06 -2.05
C PHE A 114 -12.91 13.85 -0.79
N TYR A 115 -12.93 14.81 0.13
CA TYR A 115 -12.13 14.78 1.35
C TYR A 115 -12.60 13.68 2.32
N GLY A 116 -13.92 13.45 2.40
CA GLY A 116 -14.47 12.32 3.16
C GLY A 116 -13.96 10.97 2.64
N LEU A 117 -13.92 10.77 1.32
CA LEU A 117 -13.40 9.53 0.71
C LEU A 117 -11.89 9.36 0.96
N MET A 118 -11.11 10.45 0.92
CA MET A 118 -9.69 10.41 1.28
C MET A 118 -9.48 9.92 2.73
N LEU A 119 -10.26 10.42 3.69
CA LEU A 119 -10.18 9.97 5.08
C LEU A 119 -10.71 8.54 5.30
N PHE A 120 -11.75 8.10 4.56
CA PHE A 120 -12.15 6.68 4.57
C PHE A 120 -11.05 5.77 4.03
N MET A 121 -10.33 6.22 3.00
CA MET A 121 -9.16 5.51 2.48
C MET A 121 -8.05 5.44 3.53
N GLU A 122 -7.81 6.52 4.29
CA GLU A 122 -6.85 6.54 5.40
C GLU A 122 -7.20 5.48 6.46
N ALA A 123 -8.45 5.43 6.92
CA ALA A 123 -8.90 4.45 7.90
C ALA A 123 -8.69 3.01 7.41
N SER A 124 -8.99 2.76 6.14
CA SER A 124 -8.80 1.45 5.51
C SER A 124 -7.32 1.06 5.44
N LEU A 125 -6.44 1.99 5.05
CA LEU A 125 -5.00 1.77 4.99
C LEU A 125 -4.40 1.51 6.38
N ILE A 126 -4.81 2.27 7.40
CA ILE A 126 -4.44 2.01 8.80
C ILE A 126 -4.86 0.58 9.17
N GLY A 127 -6.12 0.20 8.90
CA GLY A 127 -6.63 -1.14 9.18
C GLY A 127 -5.79 -2.26 8.55
N VAL A 128 -5.33 -2.08 7.31
CA VAL A 128 -4.47 -3.06 6.62
C VAL A 128 -3.14 -3.26 7.33
N PHE A 129 -2.54 -2.21 7.88
CA PHE A 129 -1.25 -2.28 8.55
C PHE A 129 -1.33 -2.72 10.01
N THR A 130 -2.51 -2.64 10.63
CA THR A 130 -2.71 -2.98 12.05
C THR A 130 -3.50 -4.26 12.30
N ALA A 131 -4.24 -4.78 11.32
CA ALA A 131 -5.05 -5.99 11.50
C ALA A 131 -4.19 -7.26 11.49
N LEU A 132 -4.40 -8.11 12.49
CA LEU A 132 -3.77 -9.42 12.66
C LEU A 132 -4.78 -10.58 12.60
N ASP A 133 -6.06 -10.29 12.42
CA ASP A 133 -7.08 -11.26 12.00
C ASP A 133 -7.33 -11.11 10.49
N PHE A 134 -7.38 -12.24 9.76
CA PHE A 134 -7.51 -12.24 8.31
C PHE A 134 -8.80 -11.58 7.82
N LEU A 135 -9.95 -11.77 8.49
CA LEU A 135 -11.20 -11.18 8.02
C LEU A 135 -11.16 -9.66 8.18
N ALA A 136 -10.73 -9.17 9.34
CA ALA A 136 -10.56 -7.74 9.59
C ALA A 136 -9.56 -7.11 8.60
N TRP A 137 -8.44 -7.80 8.37
CA TRP A 137 -7.42 -7.40 7.39
C TRP A 137 -7.98 -7.37 5.96
N PHE A 138 -8.72 -8.41 5.53
CA PHE A 138 -9.29 -8.50 4.19
C PHE A 138 -10.37 -7.45 3.95
N VAL A 139 -11.21 -7.18 4.96
CA VAL A 139 -12.17 -6.08 4.92
C VAL A 139 -11.45 -4.75 4.72
N ALA A 140 -10.42 -4.46 5.52
CA ALA A 140 -9.63 -3.24 5.36
C ALA A 140 -8.97 -3.17 3.96
N TRP A 141 -8.43 -4.28 3.48
CA TRP A 141 -7.78 -4.41 2.16
C TRP A 141 -8.73 -4.11 0.99
N GLU A 142 -9.94 -4.67 1.01
CA GLU A 142 -10.94 -4.45 -0.03
C GLU A 142 -11.60 -3.08 0.11
N PHE A 143 -11.79 -2.58 1.34
CA PHE A 143 -12.45 -1.29 1.56
C PHE A 143 -11.64 -0.12 0.99
N VAL A 144 -10.31 -0.23 0.88
CA VAL A 144 -9.46 0.74 0.16
C VAL A 144 -9.93 0.95 -1.28
N LEU A 145 -10.44 -0.09 -1.95
CA LEU A 145 -10.87 -0.01 -3.36
C LEU A 145 -12.09 0.89 -3.56
N VAL A 146 -12.98 0.97 -2.57
CA VAL A 146 -14.24 1.70 -2.70
C VAL A 146 -14.00 3.22 -2.80
N PRO A 147 -13.32 3.88 -1.85
CA PRO A 147 -12.97 5.28 -2.00
C PRO A 147 -12.12 5.55 -3.24
N MET A 148 -11.16 4.68 -3.52
CA MET A 148 -10.24 4.88 -4.64
C MET A 148 -10.97 4.84 -5.99
N TYR A 149 -11.91 3.92 -6.16
CA TYR A 149 -12.76 3.85 -7.35
C TYR A 149 -13.51 5.18 -7.58
N PHE A 150 -14.19 5.69 -6.55
CA PHE A 150 -14.97 6.93 -6.67
C PHE A 150 -14.08 8.16 -6.87
N LEU A 151 -12.96 8.24 -6.15
CA LEU A 151 -11.98 9.32 -6.27
C LEU A 151 -11.45 9.45 -7.71
N ILE A 152 -11.16 8.32 -8.37
CA ILE A 152 -10.80 8.32 -9.79
C ILE A 152 -12.03 8.62 -10.66
N ALA A 153 -13.13 7.88 -10.51
CA ALA A 153 -14.26 7.92 -11.45
C ALA A 153 -14.97 9.28 -11.51
N ILE A 154 -14.99 10.04 -10.40
CA ILE A 154 -15.71 11.31 -10.28
C ILE A 154 -14.78 12.49 -10.57
N TRP A 155 -13.59 12.56 -9.95
CA TRP A 155 -12.68 13.70 -10.06
C TRP A 155 -11.51 13.51 -11.03
N GLY A 156 -11.37 12.33 -11.63
CA GLY A 156 -10.28 12.05 -12.55
C GLY A 156 -10.37 12.77 -13.89
N GLY A 157 -9.38 12.50 -14.74
CA GLY A 157 -9.20 13.05 -16.08
C GLY A 157 -10.13 12.47 -17.15
N PRO A 158 -9.84 12.70 -18.44
CA PRO A 158 -10.73 12.39 -19.55
C PRO A 158 -11.15 10.92 -19.66
N ARG A 159 -10.29 9.97 -19.26
CA ARG A 159 -10.59 8.52 -19.32
C ARG A 159 -10.81 7.90 -17.95
N ARG A 160 -11.19 8.73 -16.97
CA ARG A 160 -11.41 8.32 -15.58
C ARG A 160 -12.29 7.09 -15.37
N LYS A 161 -13.38 6.95 -16.14
CA LYS A 161 -14.28 5.79 -16.02
C LYS A 161 -13.59 4.48 -16.39
N TYR A 162 -12.85 4.49 -17.50
CA TYR A 162 -12.07 3.34 -17.94
C TYR A 162 -10.98 2.99 -16.92
N ALA A 163 -10.21 3.99 -16.46
CA ALA A 163 -9.16 3.77 -15.49
C ALA A 163 -9.68 3.25 -14.15
N ALA A 164 -10.77 3.83 -13.63
CA ALA A 164 -11.38 3.40 -12.37
C ALA A 164 -11.92 1.96 -12.45
N ILE A 165 -12.64 1.61 -13.52
CA ILE A 165 -13.16 0.25 -13.72
C ILE A 165 -12.01 -0.75 -13.89
N LYS A 166 -11.01 -0.40 -14.71
CA LYS A 166 -9.83 -1.25 -14.90
C LYS A 166 -9.11 -1.47 -13.58
N PHE A 167 -8.82 -0.42 -12.81
CA PHE A 167 -8.23 -0.53 -11.48
C PHE A 167 -9.04 -1.46 -10.57
N PHE A 168 -10.34 -1.21 -10.44
CA PHE A 168 -11.21 -1.96 -9.55
C PHE A 168 -11.29 -3.44 -9.93
N VAL A 169 -11.63 -3.76 -11.17
CA VAL A 169 -11.77 -5.15 -11.64
C VAL A 169 -10.43 -5.90 -11.56
N TYR A 170 -9.35 -5.26 -12.00
CA TYR A 170 -8.04 -5.90 -12.05
C TYR A 170 -7.53 -6.26 -10.64
N THR A 171 -7.71 -5.37 -9.68
CA THR A 171 -7.26 -5.59 -8.29
C THR A 171 -8.22 -6.44 -7.46
N ASN A 172 -9.53 -6.36 -7.70
CA ASN A 172 -10.52 -7.17 -7.00
C ASN A 172 -10.43 -8.65 -7.42
N VAL A 173 -10.33 -8.95 -8.72
CA VAL A 173 -10.13 -10.34 -9.19
C VAL A 173 -8.88 -10.96 -8.59
N ALA A 174 -7.78 -10.20 -8.55
CA ALA A 174 -6.54 -10.64 -7.92
C ALA A 174 -6.71 -10.92 -6.42
N SER A 175 -7.49 -10.10 -5.73
CA SER A 175 -7.75 -10.27 -4.30
C SER A 175 -8.64 -11.49 -4.02
N LEU A 176 -9.57 -11.84 -4.91
CA LEU A 176 -10.33 -13.09 -4.83
C LEU A 176 -9.44 -14.33 -5.01
N VAL A 177 -8.47 -14.30 -5.92
CA VAL A 177 -7.51 -15.41 -6.09
C VAL A 177 -6.67 -15.61 -4.83
N MET A 178 -6.16 -14.51 -4.25
CA MET A 178 -5.43 -14.55 -2.97
C MET A 178 -6.32 -15.06 -1.82
N PHE A 179 -7.57 -14.59 -1.73
CA PHE A 179 -8.53 -15.04 -0.72
C PHE A 179 -8.78 -16.55 -0.80
N ILE A 180 -9.02 -17.08 -2.00
CA ILE A 180 -9.23 -18.52 -2.21
C ILE A 180 -7.98 -19.31 -1.78
N GLY A 181 -6.78 -18.84 -2.15
CA GLY A 181 -5.53 -19.47 -1.73
C GLY A 181 -5.36 -19.52 -0.22
N PHE A 182 -5.62 -18.40 0.46
CA PHE A 182 -5.52 -18.32 1.91
C PHE A 182 -6.55 -19.21 2.62
N ILE A 183 -7.83 -19.13 2.23
CA ILE A 183 -8.90 -19.91 2.85
C ILE A 183 -8.70 -21.42 2.62
N ALA A 184 -8.15 -21.83 1.48
CA ALA A 184 -7.78 -23.22 1.25
C ALA A 184 -6.70 -23.73 2.24
N LEU A 185 -5.76 -22.87 2.65
CA LEU A 185 -4.81 -23.22 3.72
C LEU A 185 -5.51 -23.37 5.06
N VAL A 186 -6.37 -22.41 5.42
CA VAL A 186 -7.09 -22.43 6.70
C VAL A 186 -7.90 -23.73 6.85
N PHE A 187 -8.63 -24.14 5.82
CA PHE A 187 -9.39 -25.40 5.86
C PHE A 187 -8.52 -26.66 5.89
N GLY A 188 -7.25 -26.57 5.49
CA GLY A 188 -6.30 -27.68 5.62
C GLY A 188 -5.66 -27.78 7.01
N LEU A 189 -5.82 -26.77 7.87
CA LEU A 189 -5.19 -26.73 9.19
C LEU A 189 -6.14 -27.20 10.29
N PRO A 190 -5.61 -27.71 11.42
CA PRO A 190 -6.41 -28.05 12.59
C PRO A 190 -6.76 -26.83 13.45
N VAL A 191 -6.78 -25.62 12.88
CA VAL A 191 -7.13 -24.38 13.58
C VAL A 191 -8.49 -23.87 13.15
N ASN A 192 -9.30 -23.52 14.14
CA ASN A 192 -10.62 -22.95 13.94
C ASN A 192 -10.60 -21.43 14.17
N SER A 193 -9.63 -20.75 13.57
CA SER A 193 -9.40 -19.31 13.76
C SER A 193 -8.92 -18.66 12.47
N LEU A 194 -9.27 -17.38 12.28
CA LEU A 194 -8.72 -16.50 11.24
C LEU A 194 -7.56 -15.63 11.73
N ASP A 195 -7.10 -15.86 12.95
CA ASP A 195 -5.96 -15.18 13.56
C ASP A 195 -4.65 -15.51 12.82
N LEU A 196 -4.00 -14.49 12.24
CA LEU A 196 -2.81 -14.65 11.41
C LEU A 196 -1.61 -15.22 12.18
N PRO A 197 -1.29 -14.78 13.42
CA PRO A 197 -0.24 -15.42 14.22
C PRO A 197 -0.52 -16.90 14.49
N THR A 198 -1.74 -17.26 14.88
CA THR A 198 -2.14 -18.66 15.14
C THR A 198 -2.00 -19.53 13.90
N ILE A 199 -2.49 -19.06 12.75
CA ILE A 199 -2.36 -19.75 11.45
C ILE A 199 -0.88 -19.93 11.08
N THR A 200 -0.07 -18.88 11.24
CA THR A 200 1.36 -18.93 10.93
C THR A 200 2.09 -19.96 11.79
N GLN A 201 1.80 -20.00 13.09
CA GLN A 201 2.40 -20.98 14.01
C GLN A 201 2.04 -22.41 13.61
N SER A 202 0.77 -22.69 13.30
CA SER A 202 0.31 -24.02 12.86
C SER A 202 0.97 -24.45 11.54
N LEU A 203 1.11 -23.53 10.57
CA LEU A 203 1.81 -23.79 9.30
C LEU A 203 3.31 -24.10 9.51
N HIS A 204 3.96 -23.37 10.42
CA HIS A 204 5.38 -23.58 10.74
C HIS A 204 5.62 -24.84 11.59
N ALA A 205 4.63 -25.26 12.36
CA ALA A 205 4.63 -26.54 13.08
C ALA A 205 4.41 -27.76 12.15
N GLY A 206 4.08 -27.53 10.88
CA GLY A 206 3.88 -28.60 9.89
C GLY A 206 2.54 -29.32 10.04
N GLU A 207 1.54 -28.65 10.64
CA GLU A 207 0.23 -29.25 10.95
C GLU A 207 -0.74 -29.28 9.76
N LEU A 208 -0.33 -28.77 8.60
CA LEU A 208 -1.16 -28.74 7.40
C LEU A 208 -1.52 -30.16 6.95
N GLY A 209 -2.81 -30.47 6.96
CA GLY A 209 -3.40 -31.70 6.46
C GLY A 209 -3.72 -31.67 4.97
N SER A 210 -4.25 -32.77 4.46
CA SER A 210 -4.77 -32.83 3.10
C SER A 210 -6.18 -32.25 3.02
N LEU A 211 -6.48 -31.55 1.93
CA LEU A 211 -7.80 -30.99 1.68
C LEU A 211 -8.32 -31.49 0.33
N ALA A 212 -9.52 -32.08 0.31
CA ALA A 212 -10.16 -32.57 -0.91
C ALA A 212 -9.26 -33.48 -1.79
N GLY A 213 -8.40 -34.29 -1.16
CA GLY A 213 -7.45 -35.18 -1.85
C GLY A 213 -6.14 -34.53 -2.31
N ILE A 214 -5.96 -33.23 -2.10
CA ILE A 214 -4.71 -32.51 -2.37
C ILE A 214 -3.75 -32.71 -1.19
N GLN A 215 -2.53 -33.14 -1.47
CA GLN A 215 -1.49 -33.33 -0.44
C GLN A 215 -1.05 -31.99 0.18
N PRO A 216 -0.61 -31.97 1.45
CA PRO A 216 -0.24 -30.74 2.15
C PRO A 216 0.78 -29.88 1.39
N GLY A 217 1.86 -30.49 0.87
CA GLY A 217 2.89 -29.76 0.13
C GLY A 217 2.35 -29.06 -1.13
N THR A 218 1.50 -29.76 -1.90
CA THR A 218 0.85 -29.18 -3.09
C THR A 218 -0.14 -28.09 -2.71
N LEU A 219 -0.93 -28.30 -1.64
CA LEU A 219 -1.85 -27.28 -1.13
C LEU A 219 -1.08 -26.01 -0.73
N LYS A 220 0.03 -26.17 -0.02
CA LYS A 220 0.90 -25.08 0.42
C LYS A 220 1.50 -24.30 -0.76
N ALA A 221 2.03 -25.01 -1.76
CA ALA A 221 2.60 -24.39 -2.96
C ALA A 221 1.53 -23.66 -3.81
N VAL A 222 0.36 -24.27 -4.01
CA VAL A 222 -0.74 -23.65 -4.79
C VAL A 222 -1.26 -22.41 -4.08
N ALA A 223 -1.45 -22.47 -2.75
CA ALA A 223 -1.85 -21.32 -1.97
C ALA A 223 -0.80 -20.20 -1.98
N PHE A 224 0.48 -20.56 -1.88
CA PHE A 224 1.59 -19.60 -2.03
C PHE A 224 1.49 -18.86 -3.36
N ILE A 225 1.36 -19.58 -4.47
CA ILE A 225 1.28 -19.01 -5.83
C ILE A 225 0.03 -18.15 -5.97
N ALA A 226 -1.13 -18.59 -5.48
CA ALA A 226 -2.37 -17.84 -5.55
C ALA A 226 -2.29 -16.51 -4.79
N MET A 227 -1.76 -16.53 -3.56
CA MET A 227 -1.52 -15.33 -2.78
C MET A 227 -0.47 -14.43 -3.43
N PHE A 228 0.65 -15.00 -3.87
CA PHE A 228 1.72 -14.27 -4.55
C PHE A 228 1.19 -13.55 -5.80
N ALA A 229 0.41 -14.24 -6.64
CA ALA A 229 -0.20 -13.65 -7.83
C ALA A 229 -1.17 -12.52 -7.50
N GLY A 230 -2.00 -12.72 -6.46
CA GLY A 230 -2.93 -11.68 -5.98
C GLY A 230 -2.21 -10.43 -5.49
N PHE A 231 -1.15 -10.59 -4.69
CA PHE A 231 -0.33 -9.46 -4.23
C PHE A 231 0.51 -8.85 -5.34
N ALA A 232 1.05 -9.65 -6.27
CA ALA A 232 1.86 -9.19 -7.40
C ALA A 232 1.10 -8.19 -8.29
N VAL A 233 -0.23 -8.33 -8.38
CA VAL A 233 -1.10 -7.34 -9.03
C VAL A 233 -1.10 -6.01 -8.28
N LYS A 234 -1.21 -6.03 -6.94
CA LYS A 234 -1.22 -4.81 -6.10
C LYS A 234 0.17 -4.17 -5.95
N VAL A 235 1.24 -4.97 -6.10
CA VAL A 235 2.68 -4.60 -6.11
C VAL A 235 3.17 -4.12 -7.50
N PRO A 236 2.24 -3.85 -8.41
CA PRO A 236 2.38 -3.92 -9.88
C PRO A 236 3.66 -4.59 -10.42
N MET A 237 3.80 -5.91 -10.23
CA MET A 237 4.89 -6.68 -10.85
C MET A 237 4.63 -6.92 -12.34
N VAL A 238 5.67 -7.16 -13.14
CA VAL A 238 5.52 -7.61 -14.53
C VAL A 238 5.06 -9.08 -14.53
N PRO A 239 4.01 -9.46 -15.28
CA PRO A 239 3.22 -8.69 -16.27
C PRO A 239 1.94 -8.01 -15.72
N PHE A 240 1.68 -8.09 -14.41
CA PHE A 240 0.47 -7.65 -13.72
C PHE A 240 0.35 -6.14 -13.40
N HIS A 241 1.10 -5.27 -14.09
CA HIS A 241 1.24 -3.86 -13.75
C HIS A 241 0.36 -2.89 -14.56
N THR A 242 -0.31 -3.38 -15.61
CA THR A 242 -0.91 -2.50 -16.65
C THR A 242 -2.04 -1.60 -16.18
N TRP A 243 -2.63 -1.86 -15.00
CA TRP A 243 -3.64 -1.00 -14.40
C TRP A 243 -3.04 0.27 -13.79
N LEU A 244 -1.80 0.20 -13.31
CA LEU A 244 -1.17 1.24 -12.50
C LEU A 244 -0.96 2.56 -13.26
N PRO A 245 -0.38 2.56 -14.47
CA PRO A 245 -0.17 3.81 -15.21
C PRO A 245 -1.48 4.49 -15.59
N ASP A 246 -2.50 3.72 -15.99
CA ASP A 246 -3.81 4.27 -16.33
C ASP A 246 -4.48 4.90 -15.09
N ALA A 247 -4.41 4.23 -13.93
CA ALA A 247 -4.94 4.76 -12.68
C ALA A 247 -4.24 6.07 -12.28
N HIS A 248 -2.91 6.13 -12.30
CA HIS A 248 -2.16 7.33 -11.92
C HIS A 248 -2.38 8.54 -12.84
N VAL A 249 -2.47 8.29 -14.15
CA VAL A 249 -2.64 9.34 -15.14
C VAL A 249 -4.01 9.98 -15.01
N GLU A 250 -5.04 9.17 -14.81
CA GLU A 250 -6.41 9.69 -14.74
C GLU A 250 -6.74 10.16 -13.32
N ALA A 251 -6.09 9.67 -12.26
CA ALA A 251 -6.36 10.11 -10.91
C ALA A 251 -5.99 11.60 -10.67
N PRO A 252 -6.79 12.32 -9.87
CA PRO A 252 -6.37 13.60 -9.30
C PRO A 252 -5.01 13.46 -8.62
N THR A 253 -4.20 14.51 -8.65
CA THR A 253 -2.86 14.42 -8.08
C THR A 253 -2.82 14.00 -6.60
N PRO A 254 -3.65 14.56 -5.70
CA PRO A 254 -3.71 14.11 -4.31
C PRO A 254 -3.98 12.60 -4.16
N VAL A 255 -4.81 12.04 -5.04
CA VAL A 255 -5.14 10.63 -5.05
C VAL A 255 -3.95 9.80 -5.54
N SER A 256 -3.21 10.29 -6.55
CA SER A 256 -1.96 9.66 -7.01
C SER A 256 -0.86 9.66 -5.95
N VAL A 257 -0.81 10.66 -5.07
CA VAL A 257 0.12 10.69 -3.92
C VAL A 257 -0.11 9.50 -3.01
N ILE A 258 -1.38 9.20 -2.65
CA ILE A 258 -1.71 8.04 -1.80
C ILE A 258 -1.54 6.71 -2.56
N LEU A 259 -1.94 6.68 -3.84
CA LEU A 259 -1.81 5.49 -4.67
C LEU A 259 -0.34 5.02 -4.72
N ALA A 260 0.58 5.90 -5.09
CA ALA A 260 2.00 5.54 -5.18
C ALA A 260 2.64 5.46 -3.79
N GLY A 261 2.31 6.40 -2.91
CA GLY A 261 2.92 6.55 -1.60
C GLY A 261 2.64 5.38 -0.66
N VAL A 262 1.41 4.87 -0.66
CA VAL A 262 0.94 3.92 0.37
C VAL A 262 0.28 2.68 -0.23
N LEU A 263 -0.58 2.81 -1.24
CA LEU A 263 -1.36 1.68 -1.77
C LEU A 263 -0.46 0.60 -2.40
N LEU A 264 0.66 0.97 -2.99
CA LEU A 264 1.67 -0.01 -3.44
C LEU A 264 2.31 -0.76 -2.26
N LYS A 265 2.45 -0.09 -1.11
CA LYS A 265 3.13 -0.64 0.07
C LYS A 265 2.25 -1.61 0.83
N MET A 266 0.93 -1.42 0.85
CA MET A 266 0.05 -2.47 1.37
C MET A 266 0.24 -3.79 0.61
N GLY A 267 0.48 -3.74 -0.72
CA GLY A 267 0.80 -4.92 -1.51
C GLY A 267 2.10 -5.60 -1.07
N THR A 268 3.19 -4.85 -0.94
CA THR A 268 4.49 -5.40 -0.55
C THR A 268 4.52 -5.83 0.91
N TYR A 269 3.83 -5.11 1.78
CA TYR A 269 3.61 -5.47 3.18
C TYR A 269 2.85 -6.79 3.31
N ALA A 270 1.75 -6.95 2.58
CA ALA A 270 1.00 -8.19 2.56
C ALA A 270 1.84 -9.34 2.00
N MET A 271 2.55 -9.12 0.90
CA MET A 271 3.45 -10.13 0.36
C MET A 271 4.53 -10.55 1.37
N LEU A 272 5.13 -9.59 2.10
CA LEU A 272 6.06 -9.88 3.19
C LEU A 272 5.42 -10.74 4.29
N ARG A 273 4.20 -10.39 4.74
CA ARG A 273 3.48 -11.12 5.81
C ARG A 273 3.07 -12.52 5.39
N PHE A 274 2.37 -12.64 4.28
CA PHE A 274 1.71 -13.88 3.87
C PHE A 274 2.66 -14.82 3.10
N ASN A 275 3.45 -14.30 2.16
CA ASN A 275 4.35 -15.15 1.37
C ASN A 275 5.71 -15.36 2.04
N PHE A 276 6.38 -14.29 2.45
CA PHE A 276 7.77 -14.40 2.93
C PHE A 276 7.89 -14.76 4.43
N THR A 277 6.89 -14.42 5.24
CA THR A 277 6.90 -14.74 6.68
C THR A 277 6.12 -16.03 6.94
N MET A 278 4.84 -16.08 6.59
CA MET A 278 3.95 -17.21 6.91
C MET A 278 4.23 -18.48 6.09
N LEU A 279 4.70 -18.34 4.85
CA LEU A 279 5.03 -19.45 3.93
C LEU A 279 6.50 -19.40 3.53
N SER A 280 7.37 -19.10 4.49
CA SER A 280 8.81 -18.87 4.27
C SER A 280 9.53 -19.99 3.52
N ASP A 281 9.19 -21.26 3.81
CA ASP A 281 9.71 -22.45 3.12
C ASP A 281 9.40 -22.43 1.61
N GLN A 282 8.18 -22.07 1.23
CA GLN A 282 7.76 -21.97 -0.16
C GLN A 282 8.46 -20.80 -0.87
N ALA A 283 8.61 -19.66 -0.19
CA ALA A 283 9.34 -18.54 -0.76
C ALA A 283 10.84 -18.83 -0.95
N ILE A 284 11.46 -19.68 -0.11
CA ILE A 284 12.82 -20.18 -0.34
C ILE A 284 12.86 -21.13 -1.55
N GLU A 285 11.89 -22.04 -1.67
CA GLU A 285 11.79 -22.96 -2.82
C GLU A 285 11.61 -22.21 -4.15
N PHE A 286 10.75 -21.18 -4.16
CA PHE A 286 10.48 -20.34 -5.33
C PHE A 286 11.42 -19.13 -5.46
N ALA A 287 12.52 -19.07 -4.70
CA ALA A 287 13.39 -17.90 -4.64
C ALA A 287 13.94 -17.48 -6.01
N ILE A 288 14.40 -18.43 -6.82
CA ILE A 288 14.95 -18.16 -8.16
C ILE A 288 13.86 -17.57 -9.09
N PRO A 289 12.69 -18.22 -9.29
CA PRO A 289 11.60 -17.62 -10.05
C PRO A 289 11.21 -16.22 -9.57
N ILE A 290 11.06 -16.03 -8.25
CA ILE A 290 10.67 -14.73 -7.67
C ILE A 290 11.73 -13.66 -7.99
N ALA A 291 13.02 -13.98 -7.83
CA ALA A 291 14.11 -13.07 -8.16
C ALA A 291 14.11 -12.70 -9.65
N LEU A 292 13.84 -13.65 -10.55
CA LEU A 292 13.71 -13.38 -11.98
C LEU A 292 12.54 -12.42 -12.27
N PHE A 293 11.36 -12.65 -11.67
CA PHE A 293 10.22 -11.74 -11.79
C PHE A 293 10.56 -10.33 -11.28
N ALA A 294 11.28 -10.24 -10.18
CA ALA A 294 11.70 -8.97 -9.58
C ALA A 294 12.66 -8.21 -10.51
N VAL A 295 13.73 -8.87 -10.99
CA VAL A 295 14.72 -8.27 -11.90
C VAL A 295 14.07 -7.85 -13.22
N ILE A 296 13.18 -8.67 -13.79
CA ILE A 296 12.42 -8.30 -14.99
C ILE A 296 11.58 -7.06 -14.72
N SER A 297 10.93 -6.96 -13.55
CA SER A 297 10.14 -5.78 -13.18
C SER A 297 10.99 -4.52 -13.02
N VAL A 298 12.19 -4.63 -12.43
CA VAL A 298 13.18 -3.54 -12.34
C VAL A 298 13.52 -3.01 -13.74
N ILE A 299 14.00 -3.89 -14.62
CA ILE A 299 14.50 -3.50 -15.95
C ILE A 299 13.36 -3.00 -16.83
N TYR A 300 12.28 -3.77 -16.92
CA TYR A 300 11.15 -3.46 -17.81
C TYR A 300 10.41 -2.19 -17.35
N GLY A 301 10.18 -2.02 -16.04
CA GLY A 301 9.58 -0.79 -15.50
C GLY A 301 10.40 0.45 -15.84
N ALA A 302 11.73 0.38 -15.68
CA ALA A 302 12.63 1.47 -16.03
C ALA A 302 12.63 1.79 -17.54
N MET A 303 12.69 0.76 -18.40
CA MET A 303 12.61 0.94 -19.85
C MET A 303 11.28 1.56 -20.29
N LEU A 304 10.17 1.14 -19.70
CA LEU A 304 8.86 1.73 -20.00
C LEU A 304 8.78 3.18 -19.54
N ALA A 305 9.33 3.52 -18.38
CA ALA A 305 9.39 4.90 -17.90
C ALA A 305 10.17 5.81 -18.86
N LEU A 306 11.33 5.35 -19.36
CA LEU A 306 12.12 6.09 -20.36
C LEU A 306 11.37 6.35 -21.67
N ALA A 307 10.47 5.45 -22.05
CA ALA A 307 9.66 5.58 -23.27
C ALA A 307 8.45 6.52 -23.11
N GLN A 308 8.14 6.98 -21.89
CA GLN A 308 6.99 7.85 -21.66
C GLN A 308 7.29 9.33 -21.94
N GLN A 309 6.27 10.04 -22.40
CA GLN A 309 6.33 11.49 -22.62
C GLN A 309 5.48 12.28 -21.62
N ASP A 310 4.61 11.62 -20.86
CA ASP A 310 3.77 12.22 -19.82
C ASP A 310 4.46 12.08 -18.46
N LEU A 311 4.59 13.19 -17.74
CA LEU A 311 5.31 13.26 -16.47
C LEU A 311 4.69 12.38 -15.37
N LYS A 312 3.34 12.28 -15.28
CA LYS A 312 2.70 11.36 -14.32
C LYS A 312 2.97 9.90 -14.71
N ARG A 313 3.00 9.59 -16.01
CA ARG A 313 3.34 8.23 -16.49
C ARG A 313 4.76 7.84 -16.15
N ILE A 314 5.73 8.74 -16.35
CA ILE A 314 7.13 8.48 -16.02
C ILE A 314 7.25 8.06 -14.55
N VAL A 315 6.66 8.84 -13.64
CA VAL A 315 6.68 8.53 -12.19
C VAL A 315 5.96 7.21 -11.91
N ALA A 316 4.78 6.98 -12.49
CA ALA A 316 4.03 5.73 -12.29
C ALA A 316 4.80 4.48 -12.76
N TYR A 317 5.40 4.52 -13.96
CA TYR A 317 6.19 3.40 -14.48
C TYR A 317 7.47 3.19 -13.69
N SER A 318 8.10 4.27 -13.24
CA SER A 318 9.28 4.14 -12.39
C SER A 318 8.96 3.32 -11.14
N SER A 319 7.78 3.50 -10.52
CA SER A 319 7.40 2.78 -9.30
C SER A 319 7.36 1.26 -9.45
N ILE A 320 7.09 0.75 -10.66
CA ILE A 320 7.16 -0.69 -10.98
C ILE A 320 8.58 -1.21 -10.74
N SER A 321 9.59 -0.43 -11.14
CA SER A 321 10.99 -0.79 -10.94
C SER A 321 11.35 -0.85 -9.46
N SER A 322 10.98 0.18 -8.68
CA SER A 322 11.27 0.22 -7.25
C SER A 322 10.57 -0.87 -6.44
N MET A 323 9.36 -1.28 -6.82
CA MET A 323 8.72 -2.43 -6.18
C MET A 323 9.45 -3.75 -6.52
N GLY A 324 10.12 -3.83 -7.66
CA GLY A 324 11.04 -4.91 -7.99
C GLY A 324 12.22 -4.99 -7.03
N TYR A 325 12.82 -3.87 -6.64
CA TYR A 325 13.89 -3.84 -5.61
C TYR A 325 13.40 -4.34 -4.25
N VAL A 326 12.19 -3.95 -3.84
CA VAL A 326 11.58 -4.48 -2.61
C VAL A 326 11.51 -6.01 -2.67
N LEU A 327 11.05 -6.58 -3.80
CA LEU A 327 10.95 -8.02 -3.96
C LEU A 327 12.33 -8.73 -3.97
N ILE A 328 13.36 -8.12 -4.56
CA ILE A 328 14.75 -8.63 -4.49
C ILE A 328 15.23 -8.66 -3.04
N GLY A 329 14.98 -7.60 -2.26
CA GLY A 329 15.37 -7.55 -0.85
C GLY A 329 14.64 -8.62 -0.02
N LEU A 330 13.34 -8.82 -0.27
CA LEU A 330 12.55 -9.85 0.42
C LEU A 330 13.05 -11.27 0.14
N VAL A 331 13.38 -11.59 -1.11
CA VAL A 331 13.82 -12.95 -1.49
C VAL A 331 15.24 -13.27 -1.05
N ALA A 332 16.02 -12.26 -0.64
CA ALA A 332 17.40 -12.44 -0.18
C ALA A 332 17.51 -13.08 1.22
N TYR A 333 16.43 -13.10 2.00
CA TYR A 333 16.33 -13.75 3.32
C TYR A 333 17.51 -13.48 4.29
N ASN A 334 18.02 -12.27 4.26
CA ASN A 334 19.04 -11.81 5.20
C ASN A 334 18.66 -10.47 5.80
N LEU A 335 19.31 -10.11 6.90
CA LEU A 335 19.01 -8.90 7.66
C LEU A 335 19.04 -7.63 6.80
N TYR A 336 20.04 -7.51 5.93
CA TYR A 336 20.20 -6.34 5.05
C TYR A 336 19.15 -6.33 3.94
N GLY A 337 18.83 -7.47 3.33
CA GLY A 337 17.80 -7.57 2.30
C GLY A 337 16.40 -7.23 2.82
N LEU A 338 16.01 -7.78 3.97
CA LEU A 338 14.72 -7.49 4.60
C LEU A 338 14.68 -6.04 5.12
N GLY A 339 15.77 -5.56 5.72
CA GLY A 339 15.91 -4.18 6.16
C GLY A 339 15.80 -3.18 4.99
N GLY A 340 16.52 -3.42 3.91
CA GLY A 340 16.48 -2.63 2.68
C GLY A 340 15.09 -2.64 2.03
N ALA A 341 14.45 -3.81 1.91
CA ALA A 341 13.10 -3.92 1.35
C ALA A 341 12.08 -3.11 2.16
N THR A 342 12.09 -3.22 3.48
CA THR A 342 11.15 -2.50 4.37
C THR A 342 11.46 -1.01 4.45
N PHE A 343 12.75 -0.63 4.45
CA PHE A 343 13.16 0.77 4.35
C PHE A 343 12.75 1.38 3.00
N GLN A 344 12.92 0.65 1.90
CA GLN A 344 12.54 1.08 0.55
C GLN A 344 11.02 1.30 0.41
N MET A 345 10.19 0.51 1.11
CA MET A 345 8.75 0.78 1.19
C MET A 345 8.48 2.20 1.74
N VAL A 346 9.17 2.61 2.80
CA VAL A 346 9.02 3.95 3.40
C VAL A 346 9.66 5.03 2.53
N ALA A 347 10.92 4.82 2.11
CA ALA A 347 11.68 5.77 1.30
C ALA A 347 10.98 6.07 -0.03
N HIS A 348 10.61 5.04 -0.80
CA HIS A 348 9.83 5.23 -2.01
C HIS A 348 8.47 5.88 -1.71
N GLY A 349 7.82 5.55 -0.60
CA GLY A 349 6.58 6.19 -0.17
C GLY A 349 6.69 7.71 -0.15
N LEU A 350 7.68 8.22 0.58
CA LEU A 350 7.96 9.65 0.71
C LEU A 350 8.42 10.27 -0.62
N ILE A 351 9.36 9.63 -1.33
CA ILE A 351 9.92 10.15 -2.58
C ILE A 351 8.85 10.23 -3.67
N SER A 352 8.09 9.15 -3.89
CA SER A 352 7.03 9.12 -4.90
C SER A 352 5.90 10.10 -4.56
N GLY A 353 5.53 10.22 -3.29
CA GLY A 353 4.56 11.22 -2.83
C GLY A 353 5.03 12.64 -3.17
N LEU A 354 6.29 12.96 -2.88
CA LEU A 354 6.90 14.25 -3.22
C LEU A 354 6.90 14.49 -4.74
N MET A 355 7.32 13.51 -5.54
CA MET A 355 7.30 13.62 -7.00
C MET A 355 5.88 13.88 -7.51
N PHE A 356 4.88 13.11 -7.09
CA PHE A 356 3.50 13.31 -7.54
C PHE A 356 2.96 14.68 -7.11
N MET A 357 3.24 15.15 -5.89
CA MET A 357 2.87 16.51 -5.46
C MET A 357 3.51 17.58 -6.36
N SER A 358 4.81 17.48 -6.64
CA SER A 358 5.50 18.39 -7.56
C SER A 358 4.90 18.36 -8.97
N VAL A 359 4.58 17.18 -9.50
CA VAL A 359 3.90 17.03 -10.80
C VAL A 359 2.51 17.68 -10.77
N GLY A 360 1.80 17.63 -9.64
CA GLY A 360 0.54 18.34 -9.46
C GLY A 360 0.68 19.84 -9.56
N VAL A 361 1.68 20.40 -8.88
CA VAL A 361 1.97 21.84 -8.94
C VAL A 361 2.33 22.25 -10.37
N ILE A 362 3.16 21.49 -11.06
CA ILE A 362 3.50 21.72 -12.48
C ILE A 362 2.23 21.71 -13.34
N TYR A 363 1.38 20.70 -13.19
CA TYR A 363 0.15 20.58 -13.98
C TYR A 363 -0.85 21.71 -13.70
N ASN A 364 -1.00 22.13 -12.44
CA ASN A 364 -1.92 23.22 -12.08
C ASN A 364 -1.52 24.56 -12.68
N VAL A 365 -0.22 24.79 -12.93
CA VAL A 365 0.28 26.04 -13.51
C VAL A 365 0.41 25.96 -15.03
N ALA A 366 0.98 24.87 -15.55
CA ALA A 366 1.29 24.73 -16.97
C ALA A 366 0.14 24.12 -17.79
N HIS A 367 -0.84 23.49 -17.14
CA HIS A 367 -1.95 22.75 -17.76
C HIS A 367 -1.54 21.67 -18.78
N THR A 368 -0.25 21.30 -18.80
CA THR A 368 0.30 20.20 -19.57
C THR A 368 1.15 19.32 -18.68
N ARG A 369 1.25 18.05 -19.07
CA ARG A 369 2.13 17.05 -18.43
C ARG A 369 3.18 16.52 -19.41
N MET A 370 3.17 17.03 -20.63
CA MET A 370 4.05 16.55 -21.70
C MET A 370 5.44 17.12 -21.47
N VAL A 371 6.42 16.26 -21.26
CA VAL A 371 7.80 16.67 -20.91
C VAL A 371 8.41 17.59 -21.97
N GLY A 372 8.09 17.36 -23.25
CA GLY A 372 8.58 18.21 -24.35
C GLY A 372 8.07 19.66 -24.29
N ASP A 373 6.91 19.90 -23.69
CA ASP A 373 6.30 21.22 -23.56
C ASP A 373 6.78 21.95 -22.29
N LEU A 374 7.49 21.24 -21.41
CA LEU A 374 7.97 21.73 -20.10
C LEU A 374 9.44 22.20 -20.16
N SER A 375 9.91 22.72 -21.29
CA SER A 375 11.25 23.30 -21.35
C SER A 375 11.32 24.62 -20.57
N GLY A 376 12.37 24.82 -19.78
CA GLY A 376 12.59 26.05 -19.02
C GLY A 376 11.72 26.23 -17.77
N ILE A 377 11.11 25.17 -17.20
CA ILE A 377 10.26 25.33 -15.99
C ILE A 377 11.05 25.89 -14.80
N ALA A 378 12.36 25.64 -14.73
CA ALA A 378 13.20 26.11 -13.64
C ALA A 378 13.24 27.65 -13.55
N ASP A 379 13.11 28.36 -14.68
CA ASP A 379 13.11 29.82 -14.70
C ASP A 379 11.78 30.39 -14.18
N ARG A 380 10.67 29.65 -14.36
CA ARG A 380 9.32 30.09 -13.99
C ARG A 380 8.89 29.58 -12.61
N MET A 381 9.34 28.40 -12.22
CA MET A 381 8.96 27.68 -11.00
C MET A 381 10.20 27.07 -10.32
N PRO A 382 11.20 27.88 -9.94
CA PRO A 382 12.51 27.37 -9.48
C PRO A 382 12.39 26.44 -8.27
N LEU A 383 11.54 26.78 -7.29
CA LEU A 383 11.34 25.95 -6.12
C LEU A 383 10.76 24.57 -6.48
N THR A 384 9.71 24.53 -7.31
CA THR A 384 9.09 23.27 -7.75
C THR A 384 10.08 22.42 -8.55
N ALA A 385 10.86 23.04 -9.42
CA ALA A 385 11.91 22.37 -10.18
C ALA A 385 12.98 21.78 -9.24
N THR A 386 13.50 22.56 -8.29
CA THR A 386 14.50 22.09 -7.31
C THR A 386 13.96 20.93 -6.47
N VAL A 387 12.73 21.03 -5.96
CA VAL A 387 12.11 19.96 -5.17
C VAL A 387 11.91 18.70 -6.01
N PHE A 388 11.42 18.84 -7.25
CA PHE A 388 11.24 17.72 -8.16
C PHE A 388 12.58 17.05 -8.50
N THR A 389 13.64 17.82 -8.78
CA THR A 389 14.98 17.30 -9.04
C THR A 389 15.57 16.59 -7.82
N ALA A 390 15.41 17.16 -6.61
CA ALA A 390 15.85 16.51 -5.39
C ALA A 390 15.10 15.17 -5.16
N ALA A 391 13.80 15.15 -5.41
CA ALA A 391 13.01 13.92 -5.36
C ALA A 391 13.48 12.90 -6.41
N ALA A 392 13.77 13.33 -7.64
CA ALA A 392 14.28 12.48 -8.70
C ALA A 392 15.68 11.90 -8.37
N PHE A 393 16.56 12.67 -7.72
CA PHE A 393 17.84 12.14 -7.22
C PHE A 393 17.65 11.14 -6.09
N GLY A 394 16.70 11.40 -5.19
CA GLY A 394 16.33 10.42 -4.16
C GLY A 394 15.82 9.13 -4.80
N TYR A 395 15.01 9.26 -5.85
CA TYR A 395 14.46 8.16 -6.62
C TYR A 395 15.53 7.33 -7.36
N MET A 396 16.52 7.99 -7.95
CA MET A 396 17.63 7.34 -8.66
C MET A 396 18.63 6.62 -7.74
N GLY A 397 18.41 6.64 -6.42
CA GLY A 397 19.36 6.05 -5.48
C GLY A 397 20.66 6.85 -5.38
N LEU A 398 20.60 8.20 -5.40
CA LEU A 398 21.80 9.01 -5.18
C LEU A 398 22.34 8.78 -3.75
N PRO A 399 23.65 8.53 -3.56
CA PRO A 399 24.24 8.38 -2.23
C PRO A 399 23.88 9.55 -1.30
N LEU A 400 23.72 9.25 -0.01
CA LEU A 400 23.22 10.16 1.04
C LEU A 400 21.71 10.48 0.97
N MET A 401 20.97 9.91 0.02
CA MET A 401 19.50 9.98 -0.01
C MET A 401 18.85 8.65 0.36
N ALA A 402 17.58 8.71 0.79
CA ALA A 402 16.88 7.53 1.30
C ALA A 402 16.75 6.40 0.26
N GLY A 403 16.54 6.71 -1.02
CA GLY A 403 16.45 5.66 -2.05
C GLY A 403 17.73 4.81 -2.15
N PHE A 404 18.91 5.43 -1.99
CA PHE A 404 20.18 4.69 -1.99
C PHE A 404 20.28 3.73 -0.82
N ALA A 405 19.89 4.17 0.38
CA ALA A 405 19.98 3.33 1.58
C ALA A 405 18.99 2.14 1.56
N GLY A 406 17.89 2.24 0.81
CA GLY A 406 16.97 1.11 0.61
C GLY A 406 17.43 0.13 -0.47
N GLU A 407 18.19 0.60 -1.47
CA GLU A 407 18.67 -0.22 -2.60
C GLU A 407 20.04 -0.86 -2.36
N LEU A 408 20.89 -0.25 -1.52
CA LEU A 408 22.20 -0.77 -1.09
C LEU A 408 22.02 -1.94 -0.12
#